data_AF-A0A958XL78-F1
#
_entry.id   AF-A0A958XL78-F1
#
_cell.length_a   1.000
_cell.length_b   1.000
_cell.length_c   1.000
_cell.angle_alpha   90.00
_cell.angle_beta   90.00
_cell.angle_gamma   90.00
#
_symmetry.space_group_name_H-M   'P 1'
#
loop_
_entity.id
_entity.type
_entity.pdbx_description
1 polymer ?
#
loop_
_entity_poly.entity_id
_entity_poly.type
_entity_poly.pdbx_seq_one_letter_code
_entity_poly.pdbx_strand_id
1 'polypeptide(L)'
;MNWQKQLPRLKHTDSGNFFLIAGPCAIEGEQMAMDIAGTVSEICAELAIPYVFKGSYRKANRSKADSFTGIGDEKALNILKKVSETFDIPVTTDIHTEPEAGMAAAYVDVLQIPAFLCRQSSLLQAAAKTGKVVNIKKGQFLSPEAMQFAREKVIEEGNPNVWLTERGTTFGYQDLIVDFRGIPVMRAFGSPVVLDCTHSLQQPNQSSGVTGGRPALIGTIARAGIASGVDGLFIETHPKPAEAKSDGANMLPLDQLSALLKKLVDIRQIVRPE
;
A
#
# COMPACT_ATOMS: atom_id res chain seq x y z
N MET A 1 2.18 1.52 -18.97
CA MET A 1 1.52 0.32 -18.41
C MET A 1 0.09 0.67 -18.03
N ASN A 2 -0.91 -0.21 -18.28
CA ASN A 2 -2.33 0.19 -18.30
C ASN A 2 -3.07 -0.01 -16.95
N TRP A 3 -2.41 0.23 -15.81
CA TRP A 3 -3.06 0.15 -14.49
C TRP A 3 -4.26 1.12 -14.37
N GLN A 4 -4.23 2.18 -15.18
CA GLN A 4 -5.31 3.15 -15.39
C GLN A 4 -6.67 2.49 -15.73
N LYS A 5 -6.67 1.34 -16.40
CA LYS A 5 -7.90 0.61 -16.77
C LYS A 5 -8.36 -0.40 -15.72
N GLN A 6 -7.52 -0.71 -14.72
CA GLN A 6 -7.81 -1.74 -13.73
C GLN A 6 -8.72 -1.24 -12.60
N LEU A 7 -8.80 0.08 -12.41
CA LEU A 7 -9.65 0.74 -11.41
C LEU A 7 -10.49 1.84 -12.06
N PRO A 8 -11.74 1.56 -12.47
CA PRO A 8 -12.57 2.53 -13.21
C PRO A 8 -12.86 3.84 -12.48
N ARG A 9 -12.91 3.83 -11.14
CA ARG A 9 -13.15 5.03 -10.30
C ARG A 9 -11.88 5.81 -9.98
N LEU A 10 -10.73 5.38 -10.50
CA LEU A 10 -9.47 6.07 -10.25
C LEU A 10 -9.39 7.33 -11.11
N LYS A 11 -9.39 8.49 -10.45
CA LYS A 11 -9.35 9.82 -11.08
C LYS A 11 -7.92 10.19 -11.53
N HIS A 12 -7.80 11.17 -12.41
CA HIS A 12 -6.53 11.75 -12.90
C HIS A 12 -5.57 10.76 -13.57
N THR A 13 -6.08 9.65 -14.11
CA THR A 13 -5.25 8.59 -14.69
C THR A 13 -4.46 9.05 -15.91
N ASP A 14 -4.92 10.08 -16.62
CA ASP A 14 -4.30 10.72 -17.79
C ASP A 14 -3.25 11.80 -17.45
N SER A 15 -3.06 12.15 -16.17
CA SER A 15 -2.13 13.19 -15.72
C SER A 15 -0.65 12.91 -16.03
N GLY A 16 -0.29 11.66 -16.33
CA GLY A 16 1.10 11.21 -16.42
C GLY A 16 1.80 11.11 -15.06
N ASN A 17 1.06 11.28 -13.96
CA ASN A 17 1.59 11.22 -12.61
C ASN A 17 1.76 9.78 -12.12
N PHE A 18 2.37 9.61 -10.94
CA PHE A 18 2.29 8.36 -10.18
C PHE A 18 0.94 8.30 -9.44
N PHE A 19 0.46 7.11 -9.09
CA PHE A 19 -0.69 6.99 -8.18
C PHE A 19 -0.25 6.87 -6.72
N LEU A 20 -1.12 7.29 -5.79
CA LEU A 20 -0.89 7.22 -4.36
C LEU A 20 -1.85 6.21 -3.73
N ILE A 21 -1.31 5.27 -2.95
CA ILE A 21 -2.04 4.51 -1.95
C ILE A 21 -1.74 5.12 -0.59
N ALA A 22 -2.72 5.75 0.05
CA ALA A 22 -2.50 6.38 1.35
C ALA A 22 -3.70 6.33 2.28
N GLY A 23 -3.42 6.30 3.58
CA GLY A 23 -4.41 6.28 4.64
C GLY A 23 -3.79 5.75 5.94
N PRO A 24 -4.58 5.42 6.96
CA PRO A 24 -4.05 4.95 8.23
C PRO A 24 -3.49 3.51 8.16
N CYS A 25 -2.69 3.15 9.17
CA CYS A 25 -2.22 1.78 9.32
C CYS A 25 -3.36 0.77 9.53
N ALA A 26 -4.36 1.13 10.34
CA ALA A 26 -5.56 0.34 10.60
C ALA A 26 -6.80 1.25 10.63
N ILE A 27 -7.98 0.69 10.38
CA ILE A 27 -9.25 1.40 10.61
C ILE A 27 -9.59 1.33 12.10
N GLU A 28 -9.49 2.49 12.76
CA GLU A 28 -9.72 2.61 14.21
C GLU A 28 -11.10 3.20 14.54
N GLY A 29 -11.73 3.86 13.58
CA GLY A 29 -13.01 4.52 13.71
C GLY A 29 -13.37 5.27 12.43
N GLU A 30 -14.66 5.59 12.28
CA GLU A 30 -15.19 6.24 11.08
C GLU A 30 -14.65 7.65 10.90
N GLN A 31 -14.75 8.50 11.93
CA GLN A 31 -14.33 9.90 11.86
C GLN A 31 -12.87 10.03 11.40
N MET A 32 -11.95 9.27 12.01
CA MET A 32 -10.54 9.23 11.63
C MET A 32 -10.35 8.85 10.16
N ALA A 33 -11.07 7.83 9.67
CA ALA A 33 -10.95 7.40 8.27
C ALA A 33 -11.48 8.48 7.31
N MET A 34 -12.61 9.12 7.64
CA MET A 34 -13.21 10.19 6.84
C MET A 34 -12.34 11.44 6.80
N ASP A 35 -11.76 11.86 7.92
CA ASP A 35 -10.89 13.05 8.00
C ASP A 35 -9.62 12.86 7.17
N ILE A 36 -8.99 11.68 7.27
CA ILE A 36 -7.82 11.34 6.46
C ILE A 36 -8.21 11.29 4.98
N ALA A 37 -9.28 10.58 4.63
CA ALA A 37 -9.70 10.42 3.24
C ALA A 37 -10.06 11.76 2.58
N GLY A 38 -10.76 12.64 3.29
CA GLY A 38 -11.09 13.98 2.80
C GLY A 38 -9.85 14.81 2.54
N THR A 39 -8.96 14.92 3.54
CA THR A 39 -7.72 15.70 3.43
C THR A 39 -6.84 15.20 2.28
N VAL A 40 -6.63 13.87 2.18
CA VAL A 40 -5.78 13.31 1.12
C VAL A 40 -6.43 13.43 -0.25
N SER A 41 -7.76 13.26 -0.35
CA SER A 41 -8.51 13.47 -1.60
C SER A 41 -8.35 14.90 -2.13
N GLU A 42 -8.46 15.91 -1.26
CA GLU A 42 -8.28 17.32 -1.63
C GLU A 42 -6.87 17.59 -2.16
N ILE A 43 -5.83 17.11 -1.46
CA ILE A 43 -4.44 17.25 -1.88
C ILE A 43 -4.22 16.57 -3.24
N CYS A 44 -4.71 15.34 -3.42
CA CYS A 44 -4.56 14.59 -4.65
C CYS A 44 -5.32 15.22 -5.82
N ALA A 45 -6.49 15.84 -5.57
CA ALA A 45 -7.21 16.59 -6.59
C ALA A 45 -6.46 17.85 -7.02
N GLU A 46 -5.89 18.63 -6.08
CA GLU A 46 -5.06 19.81 -6.38
C GLU A 46 -3.85 19.44 -7.25
N LEU A 47 -3.23 18.30 -6.96
CA LEU A 47 -1.98 17.86 -7.61
C LEU A 47 -2.19 16.91 -8.80
N ALA A 48 -3.44 16.64 -9.16
CA ALA A 48 -3.81 15.63 -10.17
C ALA A 48 -3.10 14.27 -9.95
N ILE A 49 -3.10 13.78 -8.71
CA ILE A 49 -2.55 12.48 -8.32
C ILE A 49 -3.72 11.47 -8.24
N PRO A 50 -3.67 10.36 -8.98
CA PRO A 50 -4.61 9.26 -8.81
C PRO A 50 -4.52 8.67 -7.40
N TYR A 51 -5.64 8.52 -6.70
CA TYR A 51 -5.64 8.17 -5.28
C TYR A 51 -6.45 6.92 -4.97
N VAL A 52 -5.86 6.02 -4.17
CA VAL A 52 -6.49 4.87 -3.54
C VAL A 52 -6.38 5.03 -2.02
N PHE A 53 -7.52 5.07 -1.32
CA PHE A 53 -7.49 5.13 0.15
C PHE A 53 -7.17 3.74 0.72
N LYS A 54 -6.25 3.69 1.69
CA LYS A 54 -5.86 2.45 2.36
C LYS A 54 -6.22 2.45 3.83
N GLY A 55 -6.71 1.32 4.33
CA GLY A 55 -6.76 1.04 5.75
C GLY A 55 -6.93 -0.46 6.01
N SER A 56 -6.17 -1.03 6.93
CA SER A 56 -6.33 -2.44 7.30
C SER A 56 -7.56 -2.60 8.20
N TYR A 57 -8.49 -3.50 7.87
CA TYR A 57 -9.62 -3.80 8.78
C TYR A 57 -9.17 -4.56 10.03
N ARG A 58 -8.08 -5.31 9.93
CA ARG A 58 -7.49 -6.10 11.01
C ARG A 58 -5.97 -6.15 10.92
N LYS A 59 -5.30 -6.26 12.06
CA LYS A 59 -3.87 -6.55 12.18
C LYS A 59 -3.68 -7.97 12.72
N ALA A 60 -3.37 -8.93 11.85
CA ALA A 60 -3.23 -10.34 12.23
C ALA A 60 -1.79 -10.77 12.61
N ASN A 61 -0.82 -9.86 12.54
CA ASN A 61 0.61 -10.14 12.65
C ASN A 61 1.30 -9.32 13.75
N ARG A 62 0.59 -9.00 14.83
CA ARG A 62 1.16 -8.26 15.96
C ARG A 62 2.16 -9.14 16.72
N SER A 63 3.28 -8.55 17.14
CA SER A 63 4.31 -9.25 17.91
C SER A 63 3.89 -9.60 19.34
N LYS A 64 2.94 -8.85 19.93
CA LYS A 64 2.37 -9.10 21.27
C LYS A 64 0.89 -9.42 21.17
N ALA A 65 0.42 -10.34 22.00
CA ALA A 65 -0.97 -10.83 21.98
C ALA A 65 -2.00 -9.80 22.49
N ASP A 66 -1.58 -8.87 23.35
CA ASP A 66 -2.42 -7.80 23.94
C ASP A 66 -2.50 -6.54 23.06
N SER A 67 -1.87 -6.56 21.89
CA SER A 67 -1.88 -5.45 20.95
C SER A 67 -3.24 -5.25 20.28
N PHE A 68 -3.60 -4.01 19.97
CA PHE A 68 -4.79 -3.70 19.17
C PHE A 68 -4.79 -4.45 17.83
N THR A 69 -5.88 -5.18 17.55
CA THR A 69 -6.05 -5.99 16.33
C THR A 69 -7.09 -5.44 15.37
N GLY A 70 -8.03 -4.58 15.82
CA GLY A 70 -9.07 -4.00 14.98
C GLY A 70 -10.34 -3.68 15.77
N ILE A 71 -11.34 -3.14 15.08
CA ILE A 71 -12.67 -2.80 15.66
C ILE A 71 -13.78 -3.78 15.25
N GLY A 72 -13.41 -4.92 14.65
CA GLY A 72 -14.30 -5.89 14.02
C GLY A 72 -14.27 -5.78 12.49
N ASP A 73 -14.13 -6.93 11.82
CA ASP A 73 -13.84 -7.02 10.38
C ASP A 73 -14.92 -6.33 9.53
N GLU A 74 -16.19 -6.72 9.67
CA GLU A 74 -17.30 -6.11 8.91
C GLU A 74 -17.47 -4.62 9.23
N LYS A 75 -17.27 -4.21 10.49
CA LYS A 75 -17.40 -2.81 10.88
C LYS A 75 -16.35 -1.94 10.17
N ALA A 76 -15.10 -2.38 10.15
CA ALA A 76 -14.03 -1.67 9.47
C ALA A 76 -14.16 -1.71 7.94
N LEU A 77 -14.61 -2.84 7.38
CA LEU A 77 -14.89 -2.97 5.94
C LEU A 77 -16.05 -2.06 5.49
N ASN A 78 -17.10 -1.90 6.29
CA ASN A 78 -18.17 -0.95 6.00
C ASN A 78 -17.68 0.50 6.03
N ILE A 79 -16.75 0.86 6.93
CA ILE A 79 -16.12 2.19 6.92
C ILE A 79 -15.31 2.42 5.63
N LEU A 80 -14.54 1.42 5.16
CA LEU A 80 -13.83 1.51 3.88
C LEU A 80 -14.80 1.74 2.72
N LYS A 81 -15.91 0.98 2.68
CA LYS A 81 -16.95 1.16 1.67
C LYS A 81 -17.55 2.57 1.73
N LYS A 82 -17.86 3.07 2.92
CA LYS A 82 -18.39 4.43 3.12
C LYS A 82 -17.42 5.51 2.66
N VAL A 83 -16.12 5.37 2.94
CA VAL A 83 -15.07 6.26 2.41
C VAL A 83 -15.08 6.24 0.88
N SER A 84 -15.12 5.05 0.30
CA SER A 84 -15.15 4.86 -1.15
C SER A 84 -16.36 5.55 -1.81
N GLU A 85 -17.54 5.41 -1.23
CA GLU A 85 -18.78 6.01 -1.73
C GLU A 85 -18.81 7.54 -1.54
N THR A 86 -18.32 8.04 -0.39
CA THR A 86 -18.40 9.46 -0.06
C THR A 86 -17.48 10.31 -0.91
N PHE A 87 -16.25 9.85 -1.13
CA PHE A 87 -15.23 10.61 -1.89
C PHE A 87 -15.13 10.15 -3.35
N ASP A 88 -15.87 9.10 -3.72
CA ASP A 88 -15.81 8.46 -5.04
C ASP A 88 -14.36 8.15 -5.42
N ILE A 89 -13.70 7.36 -4.57
CA ILE A 89 -12.32 6.90 -4.72
C ILE A 89 -12.25 5.39 -4.48
N PRO A 90 -11.31 4.67 -5.14
CA PRO A 90 -11.06 3.28 -4.82
C PRO A 90 -10.44 3.11 -3.44
N VAL A 91 -10.70 1.97 -2.81
CA VAL A 91 -10.17 1.61 -1.49
C VAL A 91 -9.44 0.27 -1.51
N THR A 92 -8.49 0.11 -0.59
CA THR A 92 -7.71 -1.12 -0.41
C THR A 92 -7.56 -1.53 1.05
N THR A 93 -7.55 -2.85 1.27
CA THR A 93 -7.20 -3.50 2.54
C THR A 93 -6.40 -4.76 2.27
N ASP A 94 -5.66 -5.23 3.27
CA ASP A 94 -5.00 -6.52 3.30
C ASP A 94 -5.88 -7.65 3.85
N ILE A 95 -5.67 -8.86 3.31
CA ILE A 95 -6.33 -10.11 3.73
C ILE A 95 -5.30 -11.11 4.25
N HIS A 96 -5.71 -12.00 5.14
CA HIS A 96 -4.79 -12.88 5.88
C HIS A 96 -5.08 -14.38 5.70
N THR A 97 -6.29 -14.73 5.25
CA THR A 97 -6.73 -16.10 4.98
C THR A 97 -7.59 -16.14 3.71
N GLU A 98 -7.77 -17.34 3.13
CA GLU A 98 -8.52 -17.53 1.88
C GLU A 98 -9.99 -17.07 1.98
N PRO A 99 -10.75 -17.37 3.05
CA PRO A 99 -12.13 -16.92 3.17
C PRO A 99 -12.27 -15.39 3.22
N GLU A 100 -11.25 -14.69 3.72
CA GLU A 100 -11.25 -13.23 3.78
C GLU A 100 -11.24 -12.57 2.40
N ALA A 101 -10.72 -13.25 1.37
CA ALA A 101 -10.69 -12.71 0.01
C ALA A 101 -12.10 -12.38 -0.49
N GLY A 102 -13.04 -13.33 -0.38
CA GLY A 102 -14.43 -13.14 -0.79
C GLY A 102 -15.15 -12.10 0.06
N MET A 103 -14.94 -12.13 1.38
CA MET A 103 -15.53 -11.16 2.31
C MET A 103 -15.09 -9.74 1.99
N ALA A 104 -13.78 -9.48 1.92
CA ALA A 104 -13.24 -8.15 1.71
C ALA A 104 -13.54 -7.60 0.31
N ALA A 105 -13.56 -8.47 -0.73
CA ALA A 105 -13.84 -8.06 -2.10
C ALA A 105 -15.22 -7.40 -2.31
N ALA A 106 -16.18 -7.67 -1.42
CA ALA A 106 -17.49 -7.01 -1.44
C ALA A 106 -17.41 -5.51 -1.07
N TYR A 107 -16.32 -5.07 -0.42
CA TYR A 107 -16.18 -3.72 0.14
C TYR A 107 -15.06 -2.91 -0.51
N VAL A 108 -14.06 -3.57 -1.11
CA VAL A 108 -12.86 -2.91 -1.63
C VAL A 108 -12.60 -3.16 -3.11
N ASP A 109 -11.75 -2.33 -3.71
CA ASP A 109 -11.36 -2.42 -5.12
C ASP A 109 -10.03 -3.16 -5.30
N VAL A 110 -9.16 -3.11 -4.30
CA VAL A 110 -7.83 -3.74 -4.31
C VAL A 110 -7.63 -4.59 -3.07
N LEU A 111 -7.34 -5.88 -3.26
CA LEU A 111 -6.95 -6.81 -2.20
C LEU A 111 -5.43 -6.85 -2.09
N GLN A 112 -4.90 -6.50 -0.93
CA GLN A 112 -3.47 -6.55 -0.66
C GLN A 112 -3.06 -7.88 -0.03
N ILE A 113 -2.00 -8.51 -0.56
CA ILE A 113 -1.39 -9.70 0.02
C ILE A 113 -0.22 -9.26 0.90
N PRO A 114 -0.24 -9.56 2.21
CA PRO A 114 0.84 -9.22 3.12
C PRO A 114 2.20 -9.82 2.71
N ALA A 115 3.28 -9.11 3.02
CA ALA A 115 4.64 -9.51 2.65
C ALA A 115 5.02 -10.91 3.14
N PHE A 116 4.59 -11.31 4.34
CA PHE A 116 4.87 -12.66 4.87
C PHE A 116 4.06 -13.76 4.20
N LEU A 117 2.94 -13.42 3.56
CA LEU A 117 2.01 -14.36 2.93
C LEU A 117 2.14 -14.40 1.41
N CYS A 118 3.08 -13.64 0.82
CA CYS A 118 3.22 -13.46 -0.62
C CYS A 118 3.55 -14.74 -1.41
N ARG A 119 3.90 -15.85 -0.75
CA ARG A 119 4.11 -17.16 -1.38
C ARG A 119 2.93 -18.13 -1.23
N GLN A 120 1.95 -17.84 -0.38
CA GLN A 120 0.85 -18.74 -0.05
C GLN A 120 -0.07 -18.90 -1.26
N SER A 121 0.05 -20.03 -1.97
CA SER A 121 -0.65 -20.26 -3.23
C SER A 121 -2.17 -20.16 -3.07
N SER A 122 -2.72 -20.81 -2.05
CA SER A 122 -4.17 -20.82 -1.78
C SER A 122 -4.73 -19.42 -1.55
N LEU A 123 -4.01 -18.56 -0.81
CA LEU A 123 -4.38 -17.16 -0.60
C LEU A 123 -4.36 -16.34 -1.90
N LEU A 124 -3.30 -16.49 -2.70
CA LEU A 124 -3.17 -15.82 -3.99
C LEU A 124 -4.29 -16.24 -4.96
N GLN A 125 -4.59 -17.53 -5.03
CA GLN A 125 -5.66 -18.08 -5.87
C GLN A 125 -7.04 -17.61 -5.39
N ALA A 126 -7.26 -17.57 -4.06
CA ALA A 126 -8.51 -17.05 -3.50
C ALA A 126 -8.70 -15.56 -3.84
N ALA A 127 -7.65 -14.75 -3.72
CA ALA A 127 -7.69 -13.33 -4.13
C ALA A 127 -7.93 -13.19 -5.63
N ALA A 128 -7.27 -14.00 -6.47
CA ALA A 128 -7.42 -14.00 -7.92
C ALA A 128 -8.89 -14.21 -8.34
N LYS A 129 -9.56 -15.21 -7.75
CA LYS A 129 -10.95 -15.59 -8.03
C LYS A 129 -11.98 -14.48 -7.74
N THR A 130 -11.62 -13.47 -6.98
CA THR A 130 -12.50 -12.31 -6.72
C THR A 130 -12.60 -11.35 -7.91
N GLY A 131 -11.68 -11.42 -8.87
CA GLY A 131 -11.58 -10.49 -9.99
C GLY A 131 -11.10 -9.07 -9.63
N LYS A 132 -10.85 -8.80 -8.34
CA LYS A 132 -10.30 -7.51 -7.88
C LYS A 132 -8.84 -7.36 -8.26
N VAL A 133 -8.31 -6.15 -8.17
CA VAL A 133 -6.87 -5.94 -8.26
C VAL A 133 -6.21 -6.65 -7.08
N VAL A 134 -5.15 -7.42 -7.33
CA VAL A 134 -4.34 -8.08 -6.30
C VAL A 134 -3.01 -7.36 -6.17
N ASN A 135 -2.80 -6.65 -5.05
CA ASN A 135 -1.55 -5.97 -4.75
C ASN A 135 -0.65 -6.84 -3.86
N ILE A 136 0.41 -7.41 -4.42
CA ILE A 136 1.29 -8.35 -3.71
C ILE A 136 2.48 -7.59 -3.13
N LYS A 137 2.56 -7.51 -1.79
CA LYS A 137 3.77 -6.97 -1.15
C LYS A 137 4.92 -7.98 -1.24
N LYS A 138 6.07 -7.54 -1.72
CA LYS A 138 7.29 -8.34 -1.75
C LYS A 138 7.69 -8.71 -0.33
N GLY A 139 7.88 -10.01 -0.07
CA GLY A 139 8.47 -10.47 1.18
C GLY A 139 9.86 -9.88 1.38
N GLN A 140 10.21 -9.48 2.61
CA GLN A 140 11.55 -8.93 2.88
C GLN A 140 12.68 -9.94 2.62
N PHE A 141 12.33 -11.21 2.46
CA PHE A 141 13.20 -12.35 2.15
C PHE A 141 13.23 -12.70 0.65
N LEU A 142 12.52 -11.97 -0.21
CA LEU A 142 12.47 -12.25 -1.66
C LEU A 142 13.30 -11.26 -2.46
N SER A 143 13.95 -11.79 -3.51
CA SER A 143 14.49 -10.95 -4.58
C SER A 143 13.36 -10.36 -5.45
N PRO A 144 13.62 -9.27 -6.19
CA PRO A 144 12.67 -8.73 -7.15
C PRO A 144 12.24 -9.75 -8.21
N GLU A 145 13.17 -10.57 -8.71
CA GLU A 145 12.92 -11.59 -9.73
C GLU A 145 11.92 -12.65 -9.27
N ALA A 146 12.02 -13.07 -8.02
CA ALA A 146 11.15 -14.10 -7.44
C ALA A 146 9.67 -13.65 -7.36
N MET A 147 9.38 -12.35 -7.48
CA MET A 147 8.01 -11.84 -7.50
C MET A 147 7.24 -12.25 -8.75
N GLN A 148 7.92 -12.63 -9.84
CA GLN A 148 7.30 -13.16 -11.05
C GLN A 148 6.38 -14.35 -10.73
N PHE A 149 6.83 -15.29 -9.88
CA PHE A 149 6.05 -16.48 -9.55
C PHE A 149 4.81 -16.19 -8.72
N ALA A 150 4.84 -15.18 -7.84
CA ALA A 150 3.66 -14.76 -7.08
C ALA A 150 2.61 -14.13 -8.01
N ARG A 151 3.08 -13.33 -8.98
CA ARG A 151 2.25 -12.75 -10.04
C ARG A 151 1.62 -13.82 -10.93
N GLU A 152 2.41 -14.78 -11.41
CA GLU A 152 1.96 -15.85 -12.31
C GLU A 152 0.82 -16.66 -11.70
N LYS A 153 0.90 -17.02 -10.42
CA LYS A 153 -0.20 -17.72 -9.72
C LYS A 153 -1.54 -16.99 -9.77
N VAL A 154 -1.54 -15.66 -9.75
CA VAL A 154 -2.78 -14.86 -9.83
C VAL A 154 -3.29 -14.80 -11.27
N ILE A 155 -2.38 -14.70 -12.24
CA ILE A 155 -2.70 -14.66 -13.67
C ILE A 155 -3.21 -16.00 -14.19
N GLU A 156 -2.61 -17.10 -13.77
CA GLU A 156 -3.00 -18.47 -14.16
C GLU A 156 -4.42 -18.82 -13.67
N GLU A 157 -4.90 -18.18 -12.60
CA GLU A 157 -6.29 -18.27 -12.13
C GLU A 157 -7.24 -17.31 -12.88
N GLY A 158 -6.77 -16.68 -13.96
CA GLY A 158 -7.57 -15.84 -14.84
C GLY A 158 -7.68 -14.37 -14.44
N ASN A 159 -6.90 -13.89 -13.46
CA ASN A 159 -6.93 -12.49 -13.04
C ASN A 159 -5.66 -11.73 -13.49
N PRO A 160 -5.74 -10.87 -14.52
CA PRO A 160 -4.59 -10.10 -15.01
C PRO A 160 -4.27 -8.86 -14.17
N ASN A 161 -5.10 -8.53 -13.17
CA ASN A 161 -5.02 -7.27 -12.44
C ASN A 161 -4.07 -7.39 -11.24
N VAL A 162 -2.77 -7.54 -11.50
CA VAL A 162 -1.75 -7.75 -10.45
C VAL A 162 -0.83 -6.57 -10.30
N TRP A 163 -0.71 -6.04 -9.09
CA TRP A 163 0.29 -5.02 -8.71
C TRP A 163 1.37 -5.66 -7.84
N LEU A 164 2.60 -5.15 -7.95
CA LEU A 164 3.73 -5.59 -7.12
C LEU A 164 4.19 -4.42 -6.23
N THR A 165 4.35 -4.65 -4.93
CA THR A 165 4.77 -3.59 -4.00
C THR A 165 6.14 -3.91 -3.38
N GLU A 166 7.13 -3.06 -3.64
CA GLU A 166 8.40 -3.02 -2.90
C GLU A 166 8.18 -2.47 -1.49
N ARG A 167 8.82 -3.06 -0.48
CA ARG A 167 8.70 -2.66 0.94
C ARG A 167 9.98 -2.89 1.75
N GLY A 168 11.12 -3.01 1.06
CA GLY A 168 12.43 -3.28 1.62
C GLY A 168 12.77 -4.78 1.64
N THR A 169 14.07 -5.05 1.70
CA THR A 169 14.68 -6.37 1.84
C THR A 169 15.50 -6.39 3.13
N THR A 170 15.46 -7.51 3.85
CA THR A 170 16.20 -7.69 5.11
C THR A 170 17.69 -7.45 4.92
N PHE A 171 18.25 -6.57 5.74
CA PHE A 171 19.68 -6.26 5.79
C PHE A 171 20.21 -6.46 7.21
N GLY A 172 20.85 -7.61 7.44
CA GLY A 172 21.16 -8.05 8.80
C GLY A 172 19.90 -8.44 9.57
N TYR A 173 19.91 -8.28 10.89
CA TYR A 173 18.84 -8.83 11.73
C TYR A 173 17.63 -7.90 11.91
N GLN A 174 17.84 -6.58 11.87
CA GLN A 174 16.89 -5.59 12.40
C GLN A 174 16.68 -4.37 11.50
N ASP A 175 17.16 -4.40 10.26
CA ASP A 175 17.02 -3.28 9.32
C ASP A 175 16.58 -3.77 7.93
N LEU A 176 16.05 -2.83 7.16
CA LEU A 176 15.62 -3.03 5.78
C LEU A 176 16.34 -2.03 4.88
N ILE A 177 16.69 -2.48 3.67
CA ILE A 177 17.16 -1.61 2.60
C ILE A 177 16.25 -1.75 1.38
N VAL A 178 16.14 -0.69 0.59
CA VAL A 178 15.45 -0.71 -0.70
C VAL A 178 16.50 -0.77 -1.81
N ASP A 179 16.49 -1.86 -2.58
CA ASP A 179 17.25 -1.93 -3.81
C ASP A 179 16.40 -1.38 -4.96
N PHE A 180 16.64 -0.12 -5.32
CA PHE A 180 15.89 0.55 -6.38
C PHE A 180 16.04 -0.08 -7.76
N ARG A 181 17.07 -0.92 -7.99
CA ARG A 181 17.20 -1.72 -9.22
C ARG A 181 16.10 -2.76 -9.35
N GLY A 182 15.48 -3.17 -8.24
CA GLY A 182 14.36 -4.10 -8.24
C GLY A 182 13.08 -3.54 -8.86
N ILE A 183 12.92 -2.22 -8.91
CA ILE A 183 11.74 -1.57 -9.49
C ILE A 183 11.64 -1.85 -11.01
N PRO A 184 12.65 -1.53 -11.85
CA PRO A 184 12.58 -1.85 -13.27
C PRO A 184 12.50 -3.36 -13.54
N VAL A 185 13.15 -4.20 -12.71
CA VAL A 185 13.04 -5.67 -12.80
C VAL A 185 11.58 -6.12 -12.64
N MET A 186 10.89 -5.70 -11.58
CA MET A 186 9.49 -6.07 -11.37
C MET A 186 8.54 -5.47 -12.42
N ARG A 187 8.84 -4.26 -12.90
CA ARG A 187 8.07 -3.62 -13.99
C ARG A 187 8.15 -4.44 -15.28
N ALA A 188 9.29 -5.06 -15.58
CA ALA A 188 9.47 -5.87 -16.78
C ALA A 188 8.48 -7.05 -16.88
N PHE A 189 7.87 -7.47 -15.77
CA PHE A 189 6.83 -8.50 -15.77
C PHE A 189 5.48 -8.02 -16.33
N GLY A 190 5.32 -6.73 -16.61
CA GLY A 190 4.05 -6.18 -17.12
C GLY A 190 3.04 -5.84 -16.03
N SER A 191 3.48 -5.74 -14.76
CA SER A 191 2.67 -5.30 -13.63
C SER A 191 3.14 -3.92 -13.13
N PRO A 192 2.22 -3.02 -12.73
CA PRO A 192 2.63 -1.78 -12.07
C PRO A 192 3.36 -2.08 -10.77
N VAL A 193 4.39 -1.27 -10.50
CA VAL A 193 5.21 -1.39 -9.29
C VAL A 193 4.96 -0.22 -8.35
N VAL A 194 4.58 -0.54 -7.13
CA VAL A 194 4.35 0.40 -6.02
C VAL A 194 5.54 0.35 -5.07
N LEU A 195 5.93 1.50 -4.52
CA LEU A 195 6.90 1.56 -3.43
C LEU A 195 6.22 1.96 -2.11
N ASP A 196 6.18 1.01 -1.17
CA ASP A 196 5.76 1.25 0.21
C ASP A 196 6.85 1.97 0.98
N CYS A 197 6.76 3.29 1.00
CA CYS A 197 7.74 4.16 1.62
C CYS A 197 7.71 4.05 3.15
N THR A 198 6.55 3.71 3.73
CA THR A 198 6.37 3.59 5.18
C THR A 198 7.06 2.32 5.68
N HIS A 199 6.69 1.17 5.11
CA HIS A 199 7.18 -0.11 5.61
C HIS A 199 8.60 -0.45 5.17
N SER A 200 9.12 0.23 4.14
CA SER A 200 10.54 0.17 3.75
C SER A 200 11.48 0.70 4.82
N LEU A 201 10.97 1.50 5.77
CA LEU A 201 11.73 2.14 6.83
C LEU A 201 11.50 1.50 8.20
N GLN A 202 10.83 0.36 8.24
CA GLN A 202 10.68 -0.42 9.47
C GLN A 202 12.02 -0.98 9.91
N GLN A 203 12.21 -1.02 11.22
CA GLN A 203 13.31 -1.73 11.87
C GLN A 203 12.72 -2.96 12.59
N PRO A 204 12.56 -4.10 11.90
CA PRO A 204 11.91 -5.28 12.44
C PRO A 204 12.76 -5.98 13.52
N ASN A 205 12.18 -7.01 14.16
CA ASN A 205 12.88 -7.93 15.08
C ASN A 205 13.58 -7.27 16.27
N GLN A 206 13.01 -6.17 16.79
CA GLN A 206 13.51 -5.50 17.99
C GLN A 206 13.25 -6.33 19.25
N SER A 207 14.18 -6.31 20.20
CA SER A 207 14.06 -7.02 21.48
C SER A 207 12.89 -6.52 22.35
N SER A 208 12.42 -5.30 22.12
CA SER A 208 11.26 -4.72 22.80
C SER A 208 9.91 -5.36 22.39
N GLY A 209 9.90 -6.15 21.33
CA GLY A 209 8.68 -6.75 20.76
C GLY A 209 7.78 -5.74 20.06
N VAL A 210 8.28 -4.54 19.73
CA VAL A 210 7.57 -3.53 18.93
C VAL A 210 8.47 -3.15 17.76
N THR A 211 7.91 -3.16 16.54
CA THR A 211 8.64 -2.74 15.34
C THR A 211 8.88 -1.24 15.40
N GLY A 212 10.15 -0.82 15.33
CA GLY A 212 10.51 0.60 15.19
C GLY A 212 10.51 1.03 13.73
N GLY A 213 11.08 2.21 13.47
CA GLY A 213 11.40 2.64 12.11
C GLY A 213 11.81 4.09 12.02
N ARG A 214 11.98 4.57 10.78
CA ARG A 214 12.61 5.86 10.47
C ARG A 214 11.69 6.77 9.64
N PRO A 215 10.54 7.24 10.17
CA PRO A 215 9.55 8.01 9.40
C PRO A 215 10.12 9.30 8.79
N ALA A 216 11.14 9.90 9.43
CA ALA A 216 11.85 11.07 8.90
C ALA A 216 12.49 10.83 7.51
N LEU A 217 12.71 9.56 7.13
CA LEU A 217 13.28 9.18 5.84
C LEU A 217 12.23 8.83 4.77
N ILE A 218 10.92 8.90 5.07
CA ILE A 218 9.85 8.59 4.10
C ILE A 218 10.02 9.43 2.83
N GLY A 219 10.28 10.73 2.98
CA GLY A 219 10.50 11.59 1.84
C GLY A 219 11.73 11.22 1.01
N THR A 220 12.78 10.69 1.65
CA THR A 220 13.99 10.22 0.95
C THR A 220 13.69 9.00 0.09
N ILE A 221 13.01 8.00 0.66
CA ILE A 221 12.61 6.78 -0.07
C ILE A 221 11.65 7.12 -1.21
N ALA A 222 10.67 7.99 -0.96
CA ALA A 222 9.70 8.40 -1.98
C ALA A 222 10.37 9.10 -3.17
N ARG A 223 11.29 10.05 -2.92
CA ARG A 223 12.03 10.75 -4.00
C ARG A 223 12.86 9.79 -4.85
N ALA A 224 13.59 8.87 -4.21
CA ALA A 224 14.36 7.86 -4.91
C ALA A 224 13.45 6.91 -5.71
N GLY A 225 12.27 6.56 -5.18
CA GLY A 225 11.28 5.75 -5.89
C GLY A 225 10.77 6.42 -7.16
N ILE A 226 10.36 7.69 -7.07
CA ILE A 226 9.91 8.46 -8.25
C ILE A 226 11.02 8.55 -9.29
N ALA A 227 12.25 8.88 -8.88
CA ALA A 227 13.41 8.95 -9.77
C ALA A 227 13.76 7.58 -10.42
N SER A 228 13.42 6.48 -9.75
CA SER A 228 13.63 5.11 -10.28
C SER A 228 12.45 4.60 -11.12
N GLY A 229 11.43 5.43 -11.36
CA GLY A 229 10.32 5.10 -12.23
C GLY A 229 9.26 4.20 -11.61
N VAL A 230 8.93 4.31 -10.33
CA VAL A 230 7.75 3.62 -9.77
C VAL A 230 6.45 4.09 -10.45
N ASP A 231 5.44 3.22 -10.50
CA ASP A 231 4.10 3.56 -10.98
C ASP A 231 3.24 4.20 -9.88
N GLY A 232 3.45 3.77 -8.63
CA GLY A 232 2.76 4.34 -7.49
C GLY A 232 3.58 4.34 -6.20
N LEU A 233 3.09 5.08 -5.22
CA LEU A 233 3.65 5.15 -3.87
C LEU A 233 2.62 4.64 -2.86
N PHE A 234 3.09 3.98 -1.81
CA PHE A 234 2.28 3.65 -0.64
C PHE A 234 2.83 4.39 0.58
N ILE A 235 1.98 5.17 1.26
CA ILE A 235 2.33 5.97 2.43
C ILE A 235 1.22 5.86 3.48
N GLU A 236 1.55 5.39 4.68
CA GLU A 236 0.64 5.47 5.81
C GLU A 236 0.75 6.84 6.50
N THR A 237 -0.40 7.39 6.87
CA THR A 237 -0.50 8.71 7.48
C THR A 237 -1.57 8.77 8.56
N HIS A 238 -1.40 9.69 9.49
CA HIS A 238 -2.34 9.93 10.57
C HIS A 238 -2.30 11.42 10.97
N PRO A 239 -3.44 12.05 11.37
CA PRO A 239 -3.45 13.44 11.86
C PRO A 239 -2.59 13.60 13.12
N LYS A 240 -2.53 12.54 13.93
CA LYS A 240 -1.78 12.51 15.19
C LYS A 240 -1.05 11.17 15.36
N PRO A 241 0.10 10.93 14.71
CA PRO A 241 0.71 9.60 14.70
C PRO A 241 0.98 9.00 16.09
N ALA A 242 1.20 9.85 17.10
CA ALA A 242 1.37 9.41 18.50
C ALA A 242 0.11 8.79 19.13
N GLU A 243 -1.10 9.11 18.63
CA GLU A 243 -2.37 8.56 19.12
C GLU A 243 -2.80 7.30 18.34
N ALA A 244 -2.09 6.93 17.27
CA ALA A 244 -2.46 5.78 16.44
C ALA A 244 -2.23 4.44 17.14
N LYS A 245 -3.16 3.51 16.97
CA LYS A 245 -3.16 2.18 17.62
C LYS A 245 -2.28 1.14 16.92
N SER A 246 -1.79 1.45 15.73
CA SER A 246 -0.87 0.61 14.95
C SER A 246 0.13 1.46 14.18
N ASP A 247 1.42 1.07 14.23
CA ASP A 247 2.54 1.68 13.50
C ASP A 247 2.63 3.22 13.54
N GLY A 248 2.10 3.86 14.59
CA GLY A 248 2.15 5.32 14.77
C GLY A 248 3.54 5.93 14.59
N ALA A 249 4.56 5.27 15.14
CA ALA A 249 5.95 5.70 15.05
C ALA A 249 6.56 5.60 13.63
N ASN A 250 5.88 4.96 12.68
CA ASN A 250 6.35 4.76 11.30
C ASN A 250 5.56 5.57 10.26
N MET A 251 4.49 6.26 10.67
CA MET A 251 3.63 7.01 9.76
C MET A 251 4.14 8.42 9.49
N LEU A 252 3.84 8.94 8.30
CA LEU A 252 4.02 10.35 7.99
C LEU A 252 2.90 11.17 8.64
N PRO A 253 3.18 12.25 9.39
CA PRO A 253 2.14 13.18 9.84
C PRO A 253 1.33 13.74 8.67
N LEU A 254 0.00 13.76 8.80
CA LEU A 254 -0.90 14.12 7.69
C LEU A 254 -0.66 15.54 7.14
N ASP A 255 -0.33 16.48 8.03
CA ASP A 255 -0.01 17.86 7.68
C ASP A 255 1.27 18.01 6.84
N GLN A 256 2.16 17.00 6.84
CA GLN A 256 3.37 16.98 6.04
C GLN A 256 3.17 16.37 4.64
N LEU A 257 2.05 15.69 4.41
CA LEU A 257 1.83 14.94 3.16
C LEU A 257 1.77 15.85 1.94
N SER A 258 1.06 16.99 2.01
CA SER A 258 0.94 17.93 0.88
C SER A 258 2.30 18.46 0.41
N ALA A 259 3.13 18.92 1.35
CA ALA A 259 4.46 19.45 1.06
C ALA A 259 5.40 18.38 0.46
N LEU A 260 5.25 17.12 0.87
CA LEU A 260 5.97 16.00 0.27
C LEU A 260 5.48 15.73 -1.16
N LEU A 261 4.17 15.58 -1.36
CA LEU A 261 3.60 15.23 -2.66
C LEU A 261 3.90 16.28 -3.73
N LYS A 262 3.85 17.59 -3.39
CA LYS A 262 4.25 18.69 -4.30
C LYS A 262 5.63 18.46 -4.90
N LYS A 263 6.63 18.18 -4.04
CA LYS A 263 8.00 17.89 -4.48
C LYS A 263 8.10 16.62 -5.33
N LEU A 264 7.30 15.60 -5.03
CA LEU A 264 7.32 14.34 -5.78
C LEU A 264 6.71 14.49 -7.17
N VAL A 265 5.69 15.33 -7.33
CA VAL A 265 5.13 15.71 -8.63
C VAL A 265 6.18 16.44 -9.46
N ASP A 266 6.90 17.40 -8.88
CA ASP A 266 7.98 18.12 -9.59
C ASP A 266 9.05 17.15 -10.10
N ILE A 267 9.49 16.21 -9.25
CA ILE A 267 10.47 15.19 -9.67
C ILE A 267 9.89 14.31 -10.78
N ARG A 268 8.63 13.86 -10.66
CA ARG A 268 7.97 13.03 -11.68
C ARG A 268 7.89 13.72 -13.03
N GLN A 269 7.67 15.04 -13.06
CA GLN A 269 7.65 15.83 -14.28
C GLN A 269 9.03 15.89 -14.96
N ILE A 270 10.11 15.93 -14.18
CA ILE A 270 11.49 15.97 -14.70
C ILE A 270 11.90 14.59 -15.25
N VAL A 271 11.59 13.52 -14.53
CA VAL A 271 12.06 12.14 -14.84
C VAL A 271 11.05 11.31 -15.63
N ARG A 272 10.12 11.96 -16.33
CA ARG A 272 8.99 11.29 -17.01
C ARG A 272 9.47 10.01 -17.70
N PRO A 273 8.87 8.84 -17.37
CA PRO A 273 9.29 7.59 -17.95
C PRO A 273 9.12 7.64 -19.47
N GLU A 274 10.13 7.14 -20.20
CA GLU A 274 10.08 6.88 -21.64
C GLU A 274 8.89 5.97 -22.02
#